data_AF-A0A4Q2Y722-F1
#
_entry.id   AF-A0A4Q2Y722-F1
#
_cell.length_a   1.000
_cell.length_b   1.000
_cell.length_c   1.000
_cell.angle_alpha   90.00
_cell.angle_beta   90.00
_cell.angle_gamma   90.00
#
_symmetry.space_group_name_H-M   'P 1'
#
loop_
_entity.id
_entity.type
_entity.pdbx_description
1 polymer ?
#
loop_
_entity_poly.entity_id
_entity_poly.type
_entity_poly.pdbx_seq_one_letter_code
_entity_poly.pdbx_strand_id
1 'polypeptide(L)'
;NGVLPRFVPGPDEDPLSARMNELQGRELVSLMFQAGAGMDFVAEIMGEMPEYMSRSLEELPLANLNFPQLLRQEDGRVIPSDRFRKLALVTYANHDNAPLASLYLHLREKADLDPQGKEAGELRALLDFAGWRGDPPQEMDAELLAAFQKALFSTSAQLAMLMCTDLLGLRVRFNLPGSYGLDTWHERLPKTLAAYLSDQLYRPRIDAVTELIRESDR
;
A
#
# COMPACT_ATOMS: atom_id res chain seq x y z
N ASN A 1 23.59 -14.32 30.98
CA ASN A 1 23.29 -14.06 29.56
C ASN A 1 21.96 -14.70 29.21
N GLY A 2 20.84 -14.01 29.47
CA GLY A 2 19.52 -14.46 29.06
C GLY A 2 19.26 -14.07 27.60
N VAL A 3 18.50 -14.88 26.88
CA VAL A 3 18.02 -14.52 25.53
C VAL A 3 16.99 -13.40 25.70
N LEU A 4 17.12 -12.32 24.92
CA LEU A 4 16.12 -11.26 24.90
C LEU A 4 14.75 -11.81 24.47
N PRO A 5 13.63 -11.22 24.93
CA PRO A 5 12.32 -11.55 24.40
C PRO A 5 12.34 -11.50 22.87
N ARG A 6 11.90 -12.58 22.24
CA ARG A 6 11.84 -12.72 20.77
C ARG A 6 10.62 -13.54 20.39
N PHE A 7 10.09 -13.27 19.20
CA PHE A 7 9.17 -14.18 18.56
C PHE A 7 9.93 -15.44 18.10
N VAL A 8 9.35 -16.62 18.31
CA VAL A 8 9.92 -17.90 17.89
C VAL A 8 8.86 -18.61 17.04
N PRO A 9 8.85 -18.37 15.71
CA PRO A 9 7.81 -18.92 14.85
C PRO A 9 7.92 -20.45 14.76
N GLY A 10 6.78 -21.13 14.91
CA GLY A 10 6.57 -22.49 14.39
C GLY A 10 5.85 -22.49 13.04
N PRO A 11 5.67 -23.64 12.39
CA PRO A 11 4.89 -23.76 11.16
C PRO A 11 3.41 -23.43 11.41
N ASP A 12 2.78 -22.69 10.50
CA ASP A 12 1.39 -22.25 10.64
C ASP A 12 0.37 -23.36 10.30
N GLU A 13 0.82 -24.42 9.61
CA GLU A 13 0.00 -25.57 9.24
C GLU A 13 -0.16 -26.58 10.39
N ASP A 14 0.72 -26.56 11.39
CA ASP A 14 0.60 -27.38 12.59
C ASP A 14 -0.29 -26.68 13.63
N PRO A 15 -1.43 -27.28 14.05
CA PRO A 15 -2.38 -26.60 14.94
C PRO A 15 -1.80 -26.17 16.29
N LEU A 16 -0.86 -26.95 16.84
CA LEU A 16 -0.22 -26.60 18.11
C LEU A 16 0.72 -25.41 17.94
N SER A 17 1.56 -25.44 16.91
CA SER A 17 2.49 -24.36 16.56
C SER A 17 1.76 -23.08 16.19
N ALA A 18 0.70 -23.15 15.37
CA ALA A 18 -0.14 -22.01 15.02
C ALA A 18 -0.75 -21.35 16.26
N ARG A 19 -1.27 -22.14 17.21
CA ARG A 19 -1.79 -21.62 18.48
C ARG A 19 -0.69 -20.96 19.33
N MET A 20 0.53 -21.50 19.32
CA MET A 20 1.66 -20.88 20.01
C MET A 20 2.10 -19.58 19.34
N ASN A 21 2.13 -19.52 18.01
CA ASN A 21 2.38 -18.31 17.23
C ASN A 21 1.34 -17.23 17.56
N GLU A 22 0.06 -17.59 17.60
CA GLU A 22 -1.03 -16.68 17.97
C GLU A 22 -0.84 -16.11 19.38
N LEU A 23 -0.65 -16.98 20.39
CA LEU A 23 -0.49 -16.56 21.78
C LEU A 23 0.73 -15.64 21.95
N GLN A 24 1.88 -16.02 21.39
CA GLN A 24 3.10 -15.23 21.50
C GLN A 24 2.97 -13.90 20.74
N GLY A 25 2.40 -13.91 19.55
CA GLY A 25 2.17 -12.71 18.75
C GLY A 25 1.28 -11.70 19.49
N ARG A 26 0.17 -12.18 20.08
CA ARG A 26 -0.73 -11.33 20.88
C ARG A 26 -0.06 -10.75 22.11
N GLU A 27 0.75 -11.54 22.82
CA GLU A 27 1.51 -11.06 23.97
C GLU A 27 2.48 -9.94 23.55
N LEU A 28 3.25 -10.15 22.49
CA LEU A 28 4.21 -9.16 21.99
C LEU A 28 3.52 -7.86 21.53
N VAL A 29 2.43 -7.96 20.76
CA VAL A 29 1.66 -6.79 20.33
C VAL A 29 1.06 -6.05 21.53
N SER A 30 0.55 -6.77 22.53
CA SER A 30 0.03 -6.16 23.76
C SER A 30 1.10 -5.40 24.53
N LEU A 31 2.32 -5.95 24.60
CA LEU A 31 3.47 -5.25 25.21
C LEU A 31 3.87 -4.01 24.41
N MET A 32 3.80 -4.05 23.07
CA MET A 32 4.03 -2.87 22.23
C MET A 32 3.01 -1.77 22.54
N PHE A 33 1.72 -2.11 22.63
CA PHE A 33 0.68 -1.14 23.00
C PHE A 33 0.92 -0.52 24.38
N GLN A 34 1.34 -1.32 25.36
CA GLN A 34 1.65 -0.81 26.70
C GLN A 34 2.87 0.12 26.68
N ALA A 35 3.94 -0.26 25.96
CA ALA A 35 5.17 0.52 25.89
C ALA A 35 5.02 1.81 25.08
N GLY A 36 4.20 1.80 24.03
CA GLY A 36 3.90 2.95 23.18
C GLY A 36 2.63 3.68 23.57
N ALA A 37 2.31 3.78 24.86
CA ALA A 37 1.09 4.44 25.33
C ALA A 37 0.96 5.86 24.71
N GLY A 38 -0.15 6.10 24.00
CA GLY A 38 -0.40 7.36 23.28
C GLY A 38 0.10 7.39 21.83
N MET A 39 0.64 6.28 21.31
CA MET A 39 0.99 6.11 19.90
C MET A 39 -0.01 5.20 19.19
N ASP A 40 -0.28 5.51 17.92
CA ASP A 40 -1.00 4.61 17.03
C ASP A 40 -0.04 3.61 16.39
N PHE A 41 -0.51 2.37 16.21
CA PHE A 41 0.27 1.29 15.60
C PHE A 41 -0.35 0.87 14.27
N VAL A 42 0.49 0.78 13.25
CA VAL A 42 0.14 0.23 11.94
C VAL A 42 1.09 -0.93 11.67
N ALA A 43 0.53 -2.12 11.51
CA ALA A 43 1.28 -3.31 11.11
C ALA A 43 1.39 -3.38 9.59
N GLU A 44 2.61 -3.49 9.10
CA GLU A 44 2.87 -3.93 7.74
C GLU A 44 2.77 -5.45 7.68
N ILE A 45 1.72 -5.94 7.03
CA ILE A 45 1.45 -7.38 6.91
C ILE A 45 1.44 -7.70 5.43
N MET A 46 2.50 -8.37 4.99
CA MET A 46 2.71 -8.76 3.60
C MET A 46 2.73 -10.28 3.49
N GLY A 47 2.09 -10.80 2.45
CA GLY A 47 2.03 -12.24 2.16
C GLY A 47 0.66 -12.85 2.46
N GLU A 48 0.61 -14.18 2.39
CA GLU A 48 -0.57 -14.95 2.75
C GLU A 48 -0.71 -14.97 4.26
N MET A 49 -1.87 -14.52 4.74
CA MET A 49 -2.14 -14.41 6.17
C MET A 49 -2.84 -15.70 6.65
N PRO A 50 -2.27 -16.41 7.63
CA PRO A 50 -2.96 -17.54 8.26
C PRO A 50 -4.28 -17.11 8.88
N GLU A 51 -5.28 -18.00 8.91
CA GLU A 51 -6.64 -17.67 9.40
C GLU A 51 -6.63 -17.07 10.81
N TYR A 52 -5.80 -17.60 11.72
CA TYR A 52 -5.72 -17.11 13.09
C TYR A 52 -5.21 -15.65 13.16
N MET A 53 -4.35 -15.24 12.23
CA MET A 53 -3.81 -13.89 12.19
C MET A 53 -4.90 -12.91 11.73
N SER A 54 -5.72 -13.28 10.75
CA SER A 54 -6.91 -12.51 10.33
C SER A 54 -7.82 -12.24 11.53
N ARG A 55 -8.17 -13.29 12.28
CA ARG A 55 -8.99 -13.17 13.50
C ARG A 55 -8.32 -12.30 14.56
N SER A 56 -7.02 -12.50 14.80
CA SER A 56 -6.28 -11.70 15.78
C SER A 56 -6.20 -10.22 15.39
N LEU A 57 -6.11 -9.87 14.11
CA LEU A 57 -6.17 -8.47 13.66
C LEU A 57 -7.55 -7.86 13.85
N GLU A 58 -8.62 -8.62 13.71
CA GLU A 58 -9.97 -8.12 13.97
C GLU A 58 -10.20 -7.86 15.47
N GLU A 59 -9.66 -8.71 16.33
CA GLU A 59 -9.79 -8.60 17.78
C GLU A 59 -8.86 -7.56 18.40
N LEU A 60 -7.67 -7.36 17.83
CA LEU A 60 -6.71 -6.37 18.30
C LEU A 60 -7.02 -5.00 17.67
N PRO A 61 -6.90 -3.90 18.43
CA PRO A 61 -7.01 -2.54 17.88
C PRO A 61 -5.73 -2.15 17.11
N LEU A 62 -5.27 -3.02 16.21
CA LEU A 62 -4.07 -2.84 15.39
C LEU A 62 -4.47 -2.52 13.96
N ALA A 63 -4.09 -1.35 13.45
CA ALA A 63 -4.28 -1.04 12.04
C ALA A 63 -3.34 -1.87 11.18
N ASN A 64 -3.75 -2.20 9.95
CA ASN A 64 -2.90 -2.88 8.98
C ASN A 64 -2.68 -2.02 7.73
N LEU A 65 -1.49 -2.12 7.16
CA LEU A 65 -1.13 -1.55 5.88
C LEU A 65 -1.73 -2.38 4.74
N ASN A 66 -2.41 -1.73 3.81
CA ASN A 66 -3.06 -2.36 2.68
C ASN A 66 -2.66 -1.68 1.36
N PHE A 67 -2.37 -2.51 0.37
CA PHE A 67 -2.15 -2.09 -1.02
C PHE A 67 -3.37 -2.48 -1.84
N PRO A 68 -4.24 -1.53 -2.27
CA PRO A 68 -5.50 -1.86 -2.94
C PRO A 68 -5.34 -2.80 -4.13
N GLN A 69 -4.25 -2.63 -4.87
CA GLN A 69 -3.92 -3.45 -6.04
C GLN A 69 -3.41 -4.85 -5.70
N LEU A 70 -3.14 -5.20 -4.44
CA LEU A 70 -2.77 -6.56 -4.02
C LEU A 70 -3.91 -7.29 -3.31
N LEU A 71 -4.95 -6.56 -2.87
CA LEU A 71 -6.09 -7.14 -2.19
C LEU A 71 -7.12 -7.66 -3.20
N ARG A 72 -7.59 -8.88 -2.98
CA ARG A 72 -8.56 -9.55 -3.85
C ARG A 72 -9.71 -10.12 -3.03
N GLN A 73 -10.90 -10.09 -3.61
CA GLN A 73 -12.02 -10.93 -3.18
C GLN A 73 -11.73 -12.40 -3.53
N GLU A 74 -12.48 -13.33 -2.96
CA GLU A 74 -12.35 -14.77 -3.26
C GLU A 74 -12.51 -15.09 -4.75
N ASP A 75 -13.29 -14.28 -5.47
CA ASP A 75 -13.49 -14.41 -6.91
C ASP A 75 -12.42 -13.70 -7.76
N GLY A 76 -11.36 -13.18 -7.13
CA GLY A 76 -10.24 -12.53 -7.80
C GLY A 76 -10.49 -11.08 -8.22
N ARG A 77 -11.64 -10.47 -7.88
CA ARG A 77 -11.86 -9.03 -8.12
C ARG A 77 -11.16 -8.16 -7.09
N VAL A 78 -10.86 -6.92 -7.44
CA VAL A 78 -10.36 -5.93 -6.47
C VAL A 78 -11.39 -5.64 -5.38
N ILE A 79 -10.91 -5.35 -4.17
CA ILE A 79 -11.80 -4.94 -3.09
C ILE A 79 -12.38 -3.55 -3.41
N PRO A 80 -13.72 -3.38 -3.41
CA PRO A 80 -14.34 -2.08 -3.55
C PRO A 80 -13.89 -1.09 -2.47
N SER A 81 -13.80 0.19 -2.80
CA SER A 81 -13.28 1.22 -1.88
C SER A 81 -14.07 1.26 -0.54
N ASP A 82 -15.37 1.05 -0.55
CA ASP A 82 -16.26 1.05 0.62
C ASP A 82 -16.17 -0.22 1.49
N ARG A 83 -15.36 -1.22 1.11
CA ARG A 83 -15.22 -2.50 1.81
C ARG A 83 -13.88 -2.71 2.52
N PHE A 84 -13.02 -1.68 2.54
CA PHE A 84 -11.79 -1.73 3.30
C PHE A 84 -12.09 -1.76 4.81
N ARG A 85 -11.28 -2.51 5.58
CA ARG A 85 -11.33 -2.46 7.04
C ARG A 85 -11.14 -1.02 7.50
N LYS A 86 -12.01 -0.53 8.40
CA LYS A 86 -11.93 0.85 8.90
C LYS A 86 -10.59 1.11 9.59
N LEU A 87 -10.18 0.24 10.50
CA LEU A 87 -8.89 0.38 11.19
C LEU A 87 -7.75 -0.09 10.27
N ALA A 88 -7.42 0.70 9.25
CA ALA A 88 -6.38 0.38 8.28
C ALA A 88 -5.72 1.64 7.72
N LEU A 89 -4.52 1.46 7.20
CA LEU A 89 -3.83 2.44 6.36
C LEU A 89 -3.79 1.89 4.93
N VAL A 90 -4.23 2.68 3.96
CA VAL A 90 -4.12 2.32 2.53
C VAL A 90 -3.08 3.19 1.82
N THR A 91 -2.28 2.58 0.95
CA THR A 91 -1.33 3.26 0.06
C THR A 91 -1.16 2.43 -1.22
N TYR A 92 -0.71 3.04 -2.32
CA TYR A 92 -0.36 2.29 -3.52
C TYR A 92 1.02 1.62 -3.43
N ALA A 93 1.94 2.21 -2.68
CA ALA A 93 3.29 1.70 -2.53
C ALA A 93 3.86 2.11 -1.17
N ASN A 94 4.80 1.32 -0.66
CA ASN A 94 5.77 1.74 0.33
C ASN A 94 7.13 2.03 -0.37
N HIS A 95 8.20 2.16 0.39
CA HIS A 95 9.54 2.42 -0.14
C HIS A 95 10.19 1.22 -0.88
N ASP A 96 9.70 0.00 -0.64
CA ASP A 96 10.18 -1.26 -1.22
C ASP A 96 9.48 -1.59 -2.56
N ASN A 97 8.27 -1.07 -2.75
CA ASN A 97 7.49 -1.27 -3.96
C ASN A 97 7.91 -0.31 -5.08
N ALA A 98 7.60 -0.70 -6.32
CA ALA A 98 7.65 0.26 -7.43
C ALA A 98 6.56 1.33 -7.22
N PRO A 99 6.85 2.63 -7.46
CA PRO A 99 5.82 3.67 -7.46
C PRO A 99 4.69 3.36 -8.44
N LEU A 100 3.51 3.93 -8.19
CA LEU A 100 2.30 3.70 -8.98
C LEU A 100 2.53 3.97 -10.48
N ALA A 101 3.24 5.04 -10.81
CA ALA A 101 3.57 5.38 -12.20
C ALA A 101 4.40 4.29 -12.90
N SER A 102 5.35 3.70 -12.18
CA SER A 102 6.21 2.62 -12.70
C SER A 102 5.47 1.30 -12.80
N LEU A 103 4.64 0.98 -11.80
CA LEU A 103 3.76 -0.18 -11.83
C LEU A 103 2.79 -0.11 -13.02
N TYR A 104 2.11 1.02 -13.19
CA TYR A 104 1.17 1.25 -14.28
C TYR A 104 1.81 1.02 -15.64
N LEU A 105 2.97 1.66 -15.90
CA LEU A 105 3.65 1.54 -17.17
C LEU A 105 4.07 0.08 -17.45
N HIS A 106 4.63 -0.59 -16.44
CA HIS A 106 5.00 -1.99 -16.58
C HIS A 106 3.80 -2.87 -16.97
N LEU A 107 2.67 -2.71 -16.27
CA LEU A 107 1.45 -3.44 -16.57
C LEU A 107 0.91 -3.09 -17.98
N ARG A 108 0.98 -1.81 -18.37
CA ARG A 108 0.53 -1.33 -19.68
C ARG A 108 1.33 -1.95 -20.82
N GLU A 109 2.65 -1.91 -20.74
CA GLU A 109 3.56 -2.48 -21.73
C GLU A 109 3.38 -4.00 -21.85
N LYS A 110 3.21 -4.70 -20.72
CA LYS A 110 2.98 -6.15 -20.73
C LYS A 110 1.61 -6.53 -21.28
N ALA A 111 0.57 -5.76 -20.97
CA ALA A 111 -0.76 -5.95 -21.52
C ALA A 111 -0.81 -5.73 -23.05
N ASP A 112 0.02 -4.84 -23.59
CA ASP A 112 0.14 -4.65 -25.05
C ASP A 112 0.76 -5.87 -25.75
N LEU A 113 1.70 -6.54 -25.08
CA LEU A 113 2.34 -7.75 -25.61
C LEU A 113 1.45 -8.99 -25.46
N ASP A 114 0.70 -9.08 -24.36
CA ASP A 114 -0.23 -10.18 -24.08
C ASP A 114 -1.54 -9.68 -23.46
N PRO A 115 -2.55 -9.33 -24.29
CA PRO A 115 -3.83 -8.79 -23.83
C PRO A 115 -4.67 -9.74 -22.97
N GLN A 116 -4.35 -11.04 -22.94
CA GLN A 116 -5.00 -12.04 -22.10
C GLN A 116 -4.09 -12.55 -20.97
N GLY A 117 -2.90 -11.97 -20.85
CA GLY A 117 -1.92 -12.32 -19.85
C GLY A 117 -2.29 -11.85 -18.45
N LYS A 118 -1.50 -12.32 -17.47
CA LYS A 118 -1.68 -11.95 -16.06
C LYS A 118 -1.66 -10.44 -15.87
N GLU A 119 -0.66 -9.76 -16.44
CA GLU A 119 -0.46 -8.32 -16.31
C GLU A 119 -1.60 -7.50 -16.92
N ALA A 120 -2.25 -7.99 -17.99
CA ALA A 120 -3.46 -7.38 -18.53
C ALA A 120 -4.64 -7.47 -17.53
N GLY A 121 -4.76 -8.59 -16.82
CA GLY A 121 -5.71 -8.76 -15.73
C GLY A 121 -5.42 -7.82 -14.55
N GLU A 122 -4.16 -7.70 -14.14
CA GLU A 122 -3.71 -6.79 -13.08
C GLU A 122 -3.92 -5.31 -13.46
N LEU A 123 -3.66 -4.94 -14.72
CA LEU A 123 -3.94 -3.60 -15.23
C LEU A 123 -5.44 -3.28 -15.15
N ARG A 124 -6.29 -4.21 -15.60
CA ARG A 124 -7.75 -4.03 -15.53
C ARG A 124 -8.22 -3.88 -14.09
N ALA A 125 -7.73 -4.72 -13.18
CA ALA A 125 -8.01 -4.62 -11.75
C ALA A 125 -7.61 -3.25 -11.19
N LEU A 126 -6.40 -2.77 -11.51
CA LEU A 126 -5.90 -1.47 -11.07
C LEU A 126 -6.78 -0.31 -11.60
N LEU A 127 -7.13 -0.34 -12.89
CA LEU A 127 -8.02 0.66 -13.52
C LEU A 127 -9.45 0.60 -12.96
N ASP A 128 -9.96 -0.59 -12.67
CA ASP A 128 -11.28 -0.79 -12.07
C ASP A 128 -11.34 -0.21 -10.66
N PHE A 129 -10.28 -0.38 -9.87
CA PHE A 129 -10.15 0.27 -8.56
C PHE A 129 -10.18 1.79 -8.68
N ALA A 130 -9.50 2.35 -9.69
CA ALA A 130 -9.53 3.79 -9.99
C ALA A 130 -10.88 4.30 -10.51
N GLY A 131 -11.82 3.39 -10.84
CA GLY A 131 -13.05 3.74 -11.53
C GLY A 131 -12.83 4.26 -12.96
N TRP A 132 -11.68 3.95 -13.56
CA TRP A 132 -11.35 4.39 -14.92
C TRP A 132 -12.20 3.62 -15.95
N ARG A 133 -12.76 4.34 -16.93
CA ARG A 133 -13.66 3.79 -17.97
C ARG A 133 -13.23 4.11 -19.39
N GLY A 134 -12.26 5.01 -19.56
CA GLY A 134 -11.68 5.32 -20.87
C GLY A 134 -10.61 4.31 -21.28
N ASP A 135 -10.07 4.50 -22.48
CA ASP A 135 -8.88 3.77 -22.91
C ASP A 135 -7.69 4.15 -22.02
N PRO A 136 -6.94 3.18 -21.48
CA PRO A 136 -5.81 3.47 -20.62
C PRO A 136 -4.68 4.15 -21.42
N PRO A 137 -4.22 5.35 -21.01
CA PRO A 137 -3.14 6.06 -21.71
C PRO A 137 -1.83 5.27 -21.66
N GLN A 138 -0.93 5.50 -22.62
CA GLN A 138 0.34 4.75 -22.68
C GLN A 138 1.25 5.04 -21.47
N GLU A 139 1.28 6.28 -20.99
CA GLU A 139 1.86 6.64 -19.70
C GLU A 139 0.77 7.21 -18.79
N MET A 140 0.98 7.16 -17.47
CA MET A 140 0.03 7.72 -16.51
C MET A 140 0.04 9.25 -16.60
N ASP A 141 -1.03 9.81 -17.16
CA ASP A 141 -1.22 11.25 -17.26
C ASP A 141 -1.82 11.85 -15.97
N ALA A 142 -2.13 13.15 -16.00
CA ALA A 142 -2.68 13.85 -14.86
C ALA A 142 -4.11 13.41 -14.50
N GLU A 143 -4.91 13.01 -15.48
CA GLU A 143 -6.30 12.61 -15.26
C GLU A 143 -6.35 11.23 -14.59
N LEU A 144 -5.58 10.27 -15.10
CA LEU A 144 -5.48 8.95 -14.52
C LEU A 144 -4.84 8.98 -13.13
N LEU A 145 -3.79 9.80 -12.93
CA LEU A 145 -3.21 10.02 -11.61
C LEU A 145 -4.25 10.56 -10.62
N ALA A 146 -5.03 11.56 -11.01
CA ALA A 146 -6.08 12.11 -10.16
C ALA A 146 -7.17 11.08 -9.84
N ALA A 147 -7.52 10.22 -10.80
CA ALA A 147 -8.47 9.12 -10.59
C ALA A 147 -7.96 8.12 -9.53
N PHE A 148 -6.69 7.71 -9.60
CA PHE A 148 -6.08 6.87 -8.57
C PHE A 148 -6.08 7.55 -7.20
N GLN A 149 -5.61 8.79 -7.13
CA GLN A 149 -5.57 9.54 -5.87
C GLN A 149 -6.97 9.63 -5.26
N LYS A 150 -7.98 10.00 -6.05
CA LYS A 150 -9.37 10.03 -5.60
C LYS A 150 -9.87 8.66 -5.13
N ALA A 151 -9.57 7.59 -5.85
CA ALA A 151 -10.00 6.24 -5.47
C ALA A 151 -9.40 5.81 -4.12
N LEU A 152 -8.12 6.12 -3.87
CA LEU A 152 -7.46 5.82 -2.59
C LEU A 152 -8.12 6.55 -1.41
N PHE A 153 -8.40 7.86 -1.54
CA PHE A 153 -9.08 8.65 -0.51
C PHE A 153 -10.57 8.31 -0.37
N SER A 154 -11.18 7.66 -1.38
CA SER A 154 -12.56 7.17 -1.31
C SER A 154 -12.74 5.85 -0.54
N THR A 155 -11.64 5.22 -0.11
CA THR A 155 -11.69 3.97 0.65
C THR A 155 -12.40 4.15 2.00
N SER A 156 -12.88 3.09 2.64
CA SER A 156 -13.41 3.13 4.01
C SER A 156 -12.34 3.04 5.10
N ALA A 157 -11.07 2.89 4.73
CA ALA A 157 -9.93 2.87 5.66
C ALA A 157 -9.79 4.22 6.38
N GLN A 158 -9.37 4.20 7.63
CA GLN A 158 -9.22 5.40 8.46
C GLN A 158 -8.09 6.30 7.98
N LEU A 159 -7.00 5.73 7.44
CA LEU A 159 -5.89 6.48 6.88
C LEU A 159 -5.70 6.11 5.41
N ALA A 160 -5.47 7.13 4.58
CA ALA A 160 -4.94 6.98 3.23
C ALA A 160 -3.65 7.79 3.13
N MET A 161 -2.62 7.20 2.53
CA MET A 161 -1.32 7.83 2.37
C MET A 161 -0.85 7.67 0.93
N LEU A 162 -0.23 8.71 0.40
CA LEU A 162 0.51 8.65 -0.85
C LEU A 162 2.00 8.78 -0.54
N MET A 163 2.81 7.89 -1.10
CA MET A 163 4.24 8.15 -1.23
C MET A 163 4.44 9.46 -2.00
N CYS A 164 5.51 10.20 -1.71
CA CYS A 164 5.80 11.44 -2.45
C CYS A 164 5.87 11.22 -3.97
N THR A 165 6.27 10.03 -4.41
CA THR A 165 6.27 9.62 -5.83
C THR A 165 4.86 9.48 -6.38
N ASP A 166 3.92 8.94 -5.61
CA ASP A 166 2.52 8.75 -6.04
C ASP A 166 1.70 10.03 -5.89
N LEU A 167 2.08 10.93 -4.98
CA LEU A 167 1.58 12.31 -4.93
C LEU A 167 1.96 13.07 -6.21
N LEU A 168 3.23 12.94 -6.61
CA LEU A 168 3.80 13.71 -7.71
C LEU A 168 3.71 13.01 -9.07
N GLY A 169 3.28 11.74 -9.14
CA GLY A 169 3.26 10.93 -10.36
C GLY A 169 4.67 10.65 -10.92
N LEU A 170 5.64 10.38 -10.06
CA LEU A 170 7.03 10.10 -10.40
C LEU A 170 7.32 8.60 -10.43
N ARG A 171 8.30 8.21 -11.26
CA ARG A 171 8.78 6.82 -11.40
C ARG A 171 9.99 6.47 -10.51
N VAL A 172 10.43 7.40 -9.66
CA VAL A 172 11.65 7.25 -8.83
C VAL A 172 11.46 6.13 -7.81
N ARG A 173 12.33 5.11 -7.84
CA ARG A 173 12.30 3.99 -6.91
C ARG A 173 13.36 4.17 -5.83
N PHE A 174 12.97 4.17 -4.56
CA PHE A 174 13.93 4.40 -3.46
C PHE A 174 14.67 3.15 -3.02
N ASN A 175 13.99 2.00 -2.96
CA ASN A 175 14.61 0.72 -2.63
C ASN A 175 14.17 -0.37 -3.62
N LEU A 176 15.11 -1.25 -3.96
CA LEU A 176 14.86 -2.55 -4.56
C LEU A 176 15.23 -3.64 -3.52
N PRO A 177 14.24 -4.29 -2.90
CA PRO A 177 14.50 -5.36 -1.92
C PRO A 177 15.43 -6.44 -2.48
N GLY A 178 16.39 -6.89 -1.65
CA GLY A 178 17.39 -7.89 -2.04
C GLY A 178 18.56 -7.36 -2.86
N SER A 179 18.60 -6.06 -3.15
CA SER A 179 19.75 -5.40 -3.78
C SER A 179 20.68 -4.74 -2.76
N TYR A 180 21.89 -4.39 -3.19
CA TYR A 180 22.89 -3.68 -2.39
C TYR A 180 23.60 -2.61 -3.22
N GLY A 181 24.17 -1.62 -2.56
CA GLY A 181 24.93 -0.56 -3.23
C GLY A 181 24.03 0.46 -3.94
N LEU A 182 24.34 0.76 -5.20
CA LEU A 182 23.69 1.85 -5.95
C LEU A 182 22.26 1.54 -6.40
N ASP A 183 21.73 0.34 -6.20
CA ASP A 183 20.35 0.03 -6.59
C ASP A 183 19.32 0.33 -5.48
N THR A 184 19.78 0.89 -4.35
CA THR A 184 18.94 1.10 -3.17
C THR A 184 19.39 2.29 -2.31
N TRP A 185 18.44 2.95 -1.65
CA TRP A 185 18.61 4.00 -0.62
C TRP A 185 19.41 5.25 -1.02
N HIS A 186 19.74 5.41 -2.29
CA HIS A 186 20.59 6.51 -2.77
C HIS A 186 19.80 7.59 -3.54
N GLU A 187 18.64 7.22 -4.09
CA GLU A 187 17.84 8.11 -4.94
C GLU A 187 17.34 9.37 -4.22
N ARG A 188 17.12 10.42 -5.01
CA ARG A 188 16.64 11.72 -4.54
C ARG A 188 15.49 12.18 -5.42
N LEU A 189 14.57 12.94 -4.82
CA LEU A 189 13.58 13.65 -5.63
C LEU A 189 14.29 14.67 -6.53
N PRO A 190 13.86 14.81 -7.80
CA PRO A 190 14.49 15.72 -8.77
C PRO A 190 14.49 17.21 -8.38
N LYS A 191 13.61 17.62 -7.45
CA LYS A 191 13.45 19.02 -7.05
C LYS A 191 13.36 19.15 -5.53
N THR A 192 13.64 20.35 -5.05
CA THR A 192 13.35 20.72 -3.65
C THR A 192 11.85 20.87 -3.43
N LEU A 193 11.40 20.80 -2.18
CA LEU A 193 10.00 21.03 -1.83
C LEU A 193 9.49 22.39 -2.32
N ALA A 194 10.27 23.46 -2.12
CA ALA A 194 9.89 24.80 -2.57
C ALA A 194 9.70 24.87 -4.09
N ALA A 195 10.56 24.19 -4.85
CA ALA A 195 10.44 24.13 -6.30
C ALA A 195 9.15 23.39 -6.71
N TYR A 196 8.82 22.24 -6.09
CA TYR A 196 7.55 21.54 -6.34
C TYR A 196 6.31 22.40 -6.06
N LEU A 197 6.33 23.17 -4.97
CA LEU A 197 5.21 24.04 -4.58
C LEU A 197 4.99 25.24 -5.52
N SER A 198 5.99 25.58 -6.33
CA SER A 198 5.92 26.64 -7.36
C SER A 198 5.77 26.13 -8.80
N ASP A 199 5.84 24.81 -8.98
CA ASP A 199 5.91 24.20 -10.31
C ASP A 199 4.52 24.06 -10.95
N GLN A 200 4.37 24.45 -12.22
CA GLN A 200 3.08 24.44 -12.91
C GLN A 200 2.49 23.03 -13.11
N LEU A 201 3.32 21.98 -13.16
CA LEU A 201 2.88 20.60 -13.30
C LEU A 201 2.56 19.96 -11.94
N TYR A 202 3.42 20.16 -10.94
CA TYR A 202 3.31 19.46 -9.66
C TYR A 202 2.42 20.16 -8.64
N ARG A 203 2.38 21.50 -8.63
CA ARG A 203 1.55 22.24 -7.68
C ARG A 203 0.07 21.86 -7.76
N PRO A 204 -0.56 21.74 -8.96
CA PRO A 204 -1.95 21.29 -9.04
C PRO A 204 -2.20 19.90 -8.47
N ARG A 205 -1.22 18.98 -8.56
CA ARG A 205 -1.32 17.62 -7.99
C ARG A 205 -1.32 17.66 -6.46
N ILE A 206 -0.47 18.50 -5.87
CA ILE A 206 -0.40 18.72 -4.42
C ILE A 206 -1.68 19.37 -3.91
N ASP A 207 -2.17 20.40 -4.60
CA ASP A 207 -3.41 21.09 -4.24
C ASP A 207 -4.61 20.13 -4.32
N ALA A 208 -4.71 19.32 -5.38
CA ALA A 208 -5.80 18.34 -5.53
C ALA A 208 -5.82 17.32 -4.38
N VAL A 209 -4.67 16.75 -4.00
CA VAL A 209 -4.60 15.83 -2.85
C VAL A 209 -4.91 16.55 -1.53
N THR A 210 -4.52 17.82 -1.39
CA THR A 210 -4.87 18.61 -0.21
C THR A 210 -6.39 18.78 -0.06
N GLU A 211 -7.11 18.97 -1.16
CA GLU A 211 -8.58 18.98 -1.12
C GLU A 211 -9.15 17.59 -0.81
N LEU A 212 -8.61 16.51 -1.40
CA LEU A 212 -9.06 15.14 -1.08
C LEU A 212 -8.91 14.80 0.41
N ILE A 213 -7.81 15.22 1.04
CA ILE A 213 -7.56 15.10 2.48
C ILE A 213 -8.69 15.79 3.27
N ARG A 214 -9.03 17.04 2.92
CA ARG A 214 -10.12 17.79 3.58
C ARG A 214 -11.50 17.17 3.34
N GLU A 215 -11.80 16.73 2.12
CA GLU A 215 -13.09 16.13 1.75
C GLU A 215 -13.32 14.77 2.42
N SER A 216 -12.25 14.03 2.67
CA SER A 216 -12.29 12.68 3.28
C SER A 216 -12.10 12.66 4.80
N ASP A 217 -11.85 13.82 5.43
CA ASP A 217 -11.55 13.97 6.86
C ASP A 217 -10.33 13.12 7.30
N ARG A 218 -9.24 13.20 6.51
CA ARG A 218 -7.97 12.50 6.76
C ARG A 218 -6.79 13.45 6.87
#